data_AF-A0A0D0XBM4-F1
#
_entry.id   AF-A0A0D0XBM4-F1
#
_cell.length_a   1.000
_cell.length_b   1.000
_cell.length_c   1.000
_cell.angle_alpha   90.00
_cell.angle_beta   90.00
_cell.angle_gamma   90.00
#
_symmetry.space_group_name_H-M   'P 1'
#
loop_
_entity.id
_entity.type
_entity.pdbx_description
1 polymer ?
#
loop_
_entity_poly.entity_id
_entity_poly.type
_entity_poly.pdbx_seq_one_letter_code
_entity_poly.pdbx_strand_id
1 'polypeptide(L)'
;MWDIPLPPYVTGEDAQFAVRAVVVHAPRRWSGGTVCRNDASPHPCRLHRWGRRVLALRGLRAAEIDLLIERGDPAATVRPPDRPGA
;
A
#
# COMPACT_ATOMS: atom_id res chain seq x y z
N MET A 1 -9.57 8.52 15.45
CA MET A 1 -9.90 8.26 14.03
C MET A 1 -9.50 6.82 13.72
N TRP A 2 -10.47 5.96 13.41
CA TRP A 2 -10.22 4.52 13.23
C TRP A 2 -9.58 4.21 11.87
N ASP A 3 -8.60 3.31 11.83
CA ASP A 3 -8.09 2.78 10.55
C ASP A 3 -9.07 1.75 9.94
N ILE A 4 -8.84 1.40 8.68
CA ILE A 4 -9.59 0.32 8.01
C ILE A 4 -9.16 -1.01 8.66
N PRO A 5 -10.10 -1.87 9.07
CA PRO A 5 -9.76 -3.16 9.67
C PRO A 5 -8.95 -4.02 8.69
N LEU A 6 -8.04 -4.83 9.23
CA LEU A 6 -7.31 -5.80 8.44
C LEU A 6 -8.12 -7.09 8.32
N PRO A 7 -8.09 -7.75 7.14
CA PRO A 7 -8.69 -9.07 7.01
C PRO A 7 -7.93 -10.07 7.91
N PRO A 8 -8.61 -11.12 8.42
CA PRO A 8 -7.98 -12.14 9.27
C PRO A 8 -6.89 -12.94 8.54
N TYR A 9 -6.98 -13.01 7.20
CA TYR A 9 -5.98 -13.57 6.31
C TYR A 9 -5.93 -12.70 5.04
N VAL A 10 -4.72 -12.43 4.55
CA VAL A 10 -4.54 -11.62 3.34
C VAL A 10 -4.60 -12.53 2.10
N THR A 11 -5.60 -12.30 1.26
CA THR A 11 -5.75 -13.00 -0.02
C THR A 11 -4.94 -12.32 -1.14
N GLY A 12 -4.90 -12.96 -2.31
CA GLY A 12 -4.34 -12.32 -3.52
C GLY A 12 -5.15 -11.11 -3.99
N GLU A 13 -6.46 -11.10 -3.75
CA GLU A 13 -7.34 -9.97 -4.05
C GLU A 13 -7.07 -8.78 -3.10
N ASP A 14 -6.95 -9.06 -1.79
CA ASP A 14 -6.57 -8.04 -0.80
C ASP A 14 -5.23 -7.38 -1.16
N ALA A 15 -4.26 -8.18 -1.64
CA ALA A 15 -2.98 -7.66 -2.09
C ALA A 15 -3.11 -6.73 -3.30
N GLN A 16 -3.98 -7.05 -4.27
CA GLN A 16 -4.25 -6.16 -5.42
C GLN A 16 -4.90 -4.85 -4.98
N PHE A 17 -5.88 -4.90 -4.08
CA PHE A 17 -6.45 -3.68 -3.51
C PHE A 17 -5.42 -2.86 -2.71
N ALA A 18 -4.52 -3.53 -2.00
CA ALA A 18 -3.46 -2.88 -1.23
C ALA A 18 -2.41 -2.20 -2.14
N VAL A 19 -2.04 -2.82 -3.26
CA VAL A 19 -1.21 -2.18 -4.31
C VAL A 19 -1.88 -0.91 -4.79
N ARG A 20 -3.16 -1.00 -5.19
CA ARG A 20 -3.91 0.16 -5.65
C ARG A 20 -3.96 1.25 -4.59
N ALA A 21 -4.17 0.87 -3.33
CA ALA A 21 -4.23 1.81 -2.21
C ALA A 21 -2.91 2.57 -2.02
N VAL A 22 -1.75 1.89 -2.03
CA VAL A 22 -0.45 2.59 -1.85
C VAL A 22 -0.06 3.44 -3.06
N VAL A 23 -0.36 2.96 -4.28
CA VAL A 23 -0.03 3.66 -5.52
C VAL A 23 -0.93 4.86 -5.74
N VAL A 24 -2.26 4.70 -5.69
CA VAL A 24 -3.20 5.80 -5.96
C VAL A 24 -3.08 6.88 -4.87
N HIS A 25 -2.91 6.47 -3.62
CA HIS A 25 -2.77 7.39 -2.47
C HIS A 25 -1.30 7.70 -2.13
N ALA A 26 -0.42 7.68 -3.13
CA ALA A 26 0.97 8.10 -3.01
C ALA A 26 1.09 9.55 -2.47
N PRO A 27 2.20 9.89 -1.79
CA PRO A 27 2.45 11.26 -1.34
C PRO A 27 2.59 12.23 -2.51
N ARG A 28 2.03 13.43 -2.36
CA ARG A 28 2.24 14.58 -3.23
C ARG A 28 2.65 15.78 -2.38
N ARG A 29 3.67 16.53 -2.84
CA ARG A 29 4.05 17.81 -2.22
C ARG A 29 3.01 18.89 -2.55
N TRP A 30 2.59 19.64 -1.54
CA TRP A 30 1.71 20.79 -1.64
C TRP A 30 2.25 21.94 -0.79
N SER A 31 1.81 23.17 -1.05
CA SER A 31 2.18 24.33 -0.22
C SER A 31 1.74 24.09 1.23
N GLY A 32 2.69 23.84 2.12
CA GLY A 32 2.44 23.58 3.55
C GLY A 32 2.51 22.11 3.98
N GLY A 33 2.86 21.16 3.10
CA GLY A 33 3.16 19.78 3.55
C GLY A 33 3.01 18.70 2.48
N THR A 34 2.98 17.45 2.95
CA THR A 34 2.74 16.27 2.10
C THR A 34 1.30 15.80 2.28
N VAL A 35 0.57 15.74 1.17
CA VAL A 35 -0.83 15.30 1.12
C VAL A 35 -0.95 14.04 0.28
N CYS A 36 -2.01 13.28 0.50
CA CYS A 36 -2.38 12.19 -0.38
C CYS A 36 -2.75 12.75 -1.75
N ARG A 37 -2.18 12.18 -2.81
CA ARG A 37 -2.43 12.61 -4.19
C ARG A 37 -3.91 12.52 -4.60
N ASN A 38 -4.65 11.54 -4.08
CA ASN A 38 -6.01 11.24 -4.52
C ASN A 38 -7.10 11.95 -3.71
N ASP A 39 -6.97 12.01 -2.39
CA ASP A 39 -8.02 12.53 -1.50
C ASP A 39 -7.64 13.86 -0.80
N ALA A 40 -6.42 14.37 -1.05
CA ALA A 40 -5.87 15.60 -0.46
C ALA A 40 -5.80 15.64 1.08
N SER A 41 -6.07 14.54 1.78
CA SER A 41 -5.87 14.45 3.23
C SER A 41 -4.38 14.41 3.59
N PRO A 42 -4.00 14.73 4.85
CA PRO A 42 -2.62 14.60 5.30
C PRO A 42 -2.05 13.21 5.03
N HIS A 43 -0.88 13.15 4.38
CA HIS A 43 -0.25 11.88 4.07
C HIS A 43 0.56 11.35 5.27
N PRO A 44 0.48 10.05 5.60
CA PRO A 44 -0.27 9.01 4.89
C PRO A 44 -1.76 9.02 5.24
N CYS A 45 -2.64 8.91 4.24
CA CYS A 45 -4.08 8.79 4.46
C CYS A 45 -4.47 7.37 4.91
N ARG A 46 -5.74 7.17 5.33
CA ARG A 46 -6.24 5.88 5.84
C ARG A 46 -6.02 4.73 4.86
N LEU A 47 -6.31 4.93 3.57
CA LEU A 47 -6.13 3.90 2.54
C LEU A 47 -4.66 3.58 2.30
N HIS A 48 -3.79 4.60 2.29
CA HIS A 48 -2.34 4.37 2.16
C HIS A 48 -1.79 3.54 3.33
N ARG A 49 -2.18 3.88 4.57
CA ARG A 49 -1.77 3.13 5.77
C ARG A 49 -2.27 1.68 5.74
N TRP A 50 -3.53 1.48 5.36
CA TRP A 50 -4.11 0.15 5.23
C TRP A 50 -3.36 -0.68 4.17
N GLY A 51 -3.11 -0.12 2.99
CA GLY A 51 -2.38 -0.81 1.92
C GLY A 51 -0.99 -1.25 2.34
N ARG A 52 -0.22 -0.38 3.01
CA ARG A 52 1.12 -0.76 3.53
C ARG A 52 1.04 -1.91 4.52
N ARG A 53 0.04 -1.93 5.42
CA ARG A 53 -0.15 -3.01 6.41
C ARG A 53 -0.52 -4.34 5.75
N VAL A 54 -1.43 -4.33 4.76
CA VAL A 54 -1.82 -5.54 4.02
C VAL A 54 -0.65 -6.11 3.23
N LEU A 55 0.13 -5.27 2.53
CA LEU A 55 1.32 -5.72 1.80
C LEU A 55 2.41 -6.27 2.73
N ALA A 56 2.63 -5.64 3.89
CA ALA A 56 3.54 -6.17 4.90
C ALA A 56 3.10 -7.55 5.41
N LEU A 57 1.80 -7.73 5.70
CA LEU A 57 1.24 -9.04 6.07
C LEU A 57 1.35 -10.07 4.94
N ARG A 58 1.34 -9.63 3.68
CA ARG A 58 1.58 -10.48 2.51
C ARG A 58 3.04 -10.94 2.39
N GLY A 59 3.94 -10.33 3.16
CA GLY A 59 5.37 -10.65 3.23
C GLY A 59 6.28 -9.64 2.54
N LEU A 60 5.77 -8.49 2.11
CA LEU A 60 6.57 -7.49 1.39
C LEU A 60 7.36 -6.63 2.38
N ARG A 61 8.61 -6.36 2.03
CA ARG A 61 9.47 -5.43 2.74
C ARG A 61 9.09 -3.99 2.40
N ALA A 62 9.38 -3.07 3.31
CA ALA A 62 9.10 -1.65 3.10
C ALA A 62 9.68 -1.11 1.77
N ALA A 63 10.92 -1.48 1.44
CA ALA A 63 11.55 -1.09 0.18
C ALA A 63 10.82 -1.61 -1.07
N GLU A 64 10.24 -2.82 -1.02
CA GLU A 64 9.47 -3.37 -2.13
C GLU A 64 8.14 -2.63 -2.31
N ILE A 65 7.53 -2.19 -1.21
CA ILE A 65 6.33 -1.35 -1.22
C ILE A 65 6.67 0.04 -1.78
N ASP A 66 7.82 0.60 -1.41
CA ASP A 66 8.25 1.92 -1.89
C ASP A 66 8.52 1.87 -3.40
N LEU A 67 9.13 0.79 -3.92
CA LEU A 67 9.28 0.57 -5.36
C LEU A 67 7.94 0.48 -6.11
N LEU A 68 6.90 -0.12 -5.51
CA LEU A 68 5.55 -0.12 -6.11
C LEU A 68 5.00 1.31 -6.21
N ILE A 69 5.17 2.11 -5.16
CA ILE A 69 4.71 3.50 -5.10
C ILE A 69 5.46 4.34 -6.15
N GLU A 70 6.78 4.18 -6.25
CA GLU A 70 7.62 4.88 -7.22
C GLU A 70 7.28 4.50 -8.66
N ARG A 71 7.06 3.21 -8.93
CA ARG A 71 6.65 2.72 -10.26
C ARG A 71 5.30 3.29 -10.69
N GLY A 72 4.40 3.51 -9.74
CA GLY A 72 3.13 4.20 -9.99
C GLY A 72 2.08 3.39 -10.76
N ASP A 73 2.26 2.07 -10.88
CA ASP A 73 1.33 1.17 -11.57
C ASP A 73 0.35 0.51 -10.58
N PRO A 74 -0.94 0.91 -10.55
CA PRO A 74 -1.91 0.36 -9.61
C PRO A 74 -2.37 -1.05 -9.96
N ALA A 75 -2.03 -1.57 -11.14
CA ALA A 75 -2.34 -2.93 -11.58
C ALA A 75 -1.16 -3.89 -11.34
N ALA A 76 -0.09 -3.43 -10.67
CA ALA A 76 1.06 -4.26 -10.33
C ALA A 76 0.62 -5.51 -9.57
N THR A 77 1.00 -6.68 -10.07
CA THR A 77 0.79 -7.93 -9.35
C THR A 77 1.91 -8.13 -8.35
N VAL A 78 1.54 -8.50 -7.12
CA VAL A 78 2.48 -8.84 -6.06
C VAL A 78 2.47 -10.35 -5.92
N ARG A 79 3.61 -10.99 -6.24
CA ARG A 79 3.77 -12.41 -5.92
C ARG A 79 4.05 -12.56 -4.43
N PRO A 80 3.53 -13.62 -3.77
CA PRO A 80 4.09 -14.07 -2.51
C PRO A 80 5.62 -14.15 -2.63
N PRO A 81 6.39 -13.76 -1.61
CA PRO A 81 7.77 -14.22 -1.54
C PRO A 81 7.77 -15.75 -1.59
N ASP A 82 8.70 -16.34 -2.35
CA ASP A 82 8.95 -17.78 -2.27
C ASP A 82 9.27 -18.11 -0.82
N ARG A 83 8.51 -19.03 -0.20
CA ARG A 83 8.93 -19.58 1.10
C ARG A 83 10.21 -20.36 0.83
N PRO A 84 11.36 -20.02 1.44
CA PRO A 84 12.50 -20.92 1.38
C PRO A 84 12.12 -22.19 2.17
N GLY A 85 12.12 -23.33 1.47
CA GLY A 85 11.97 -24.66 2.06
C GLY A 85 10.54 -25.20 2.10
N ALA A 86 10.22 -26.06 1.14
CA ALA A 86 9.40 -27.25 1.33
C ALA A 86 10.25 -28.45 0.91
#